data_AF-A0A2P4SN23-F1
#
_entry.id   AF-A0A2P4SN23-F1
#
_cell.length_a   1.000
_cell.length_b   1.000
_cell.length_c   1.000
_cell.angle_alpha   90.00
_cell.angle_beta   90.00
_cell.angle_gamma   90.00
#
_symmetry.space_group_name_H-M   'P 1'
#
loop_
_entity.id
_entity.type
_entity.pdbx_description
1 polymer ?
#
loop_
_entity_poly.entity_id
_entity_poly.type
_entity_poly.pdbx_seq_one_letter_code
_entity_poly.pdbx_strand_id
1 'polypeptide(L)'
;FGVIFAGAQKNVGCAGVTVVIVREDLLGFALKECPVVMDYKTQAANGSLYNTPPCYSIYIMGLVLEWIKNNGGAAAMDKLSLIKSRMIYDIIDKSNGFYVLPDRKWVVLNEAYPYIYPHVRILTSIGLLKEYFPGGSNSILVALVACRIKVSVRDNFGCPVEKKNRSRMNVPFRIGSIKGDEALEKKFLEKAVELNMISLKGHRSVGGIRASLYNAVTVEDVQKLATFMRSFMQMHQS
;
A
#
# COMPACT_ATOMS: atom_id res chain seq x y z
N PHE A 1 -13.77 12.49 -4.80
CA PHE A 1 -13.39 12.35 -3.37
C PHE A 1 -13.23 13.75 -2.77
N GLY A 2 -13.46 13.90 -1.46
CA GLY A 2 -13.19 15.15 -0.75
C GLY A 2 -11.77 15.24 -0.19
N VAL A 3 -11.26 14.13 0.36
CA VAL A 3 -9.90 14.01 0.91
C VAL A 3 -9.31 12.65 0.52
N ILE A 4 -8.03 12.63 0.17
CA ILE A 4 -7.20 11.42 0.02
C ILE A 4 -5.96 11.63 0.88
N PHE A 5 -5.54 10.61 1.63
CA PHE A 5 -4.30 10.68 2.40
C PHE A 5 -3.50 9.38 2.30
N ALA A 6 -2.18 9.50 2.34
CA ALA A 6 -1.27 8.36 2.29
C ALA A 6 0.02 8.64 3.06
N GLY A 7 0.37 7.76 3.99
CA GLY A 7 1.73 7.73 4.55
C GLY A 7 2.71 7.15 3.53
N ALA A 8 3.89 7.76 3.38
CA ALA A 8 4.80 7.41 2.30
C ALA A 8 5.42 6.00 2.42
N GLN A 9 5.60 5.50 3.65
CA GLN A 9 6.38 4.30 4.01
C GLN A 9 5.99 2.98 3.36
N LYS A 10 4.91 2.95 2.57
CA LYS A 10 4.43 1.75 1.90
C LYS A 10 4.81 1.72 0.43
N ASN A 11 4.47 2.78 -0.31
CA ASN A 11 4.49 2.77 -1.77
C ASN A 11 5.31 3.89 -2.42
N VAL A 12 5.59 4.97 -1.68
CA VAL A 12 6.09 6.22 -2.29
C VAL A 12 7.23 6.87 -1.50
N GLY A 13 7.81 6.20 -0.50
CA GLY A 13 8.96 6.72 0.23
C GLY A 13 9.20 6.03 1.56
N CYS A 14 10.02 6.67 2.41
CA CYS A 14 10.27 6.22 3.78
C CYS A 14 9.23 6.76 4.76
N ALA A 15 9.23 6.25 6.00
CA ALA A 15 8.40 6.81 7.06
C ALA A 15 8.81 8.25 7.40
N GLY A 16 7.86 9.01 7.95
CA GLY A 16 8.08 10.39 8.40
C GLY A 16 7.32 11.46 7.61
N VAL A 17 6.68 11.11 6.48
CA VAL A 17 5.83 12.04 5.72
C VAL A 17 4.48 11.42 5.37
N THR A 18 3.42 12.22 5.46
CA THR A 18 2.08 11.88 4.98
C THR A 18 1.63 12.92 3.96
N VAL A 19 1.17 12.41 2.82
CA VAL A 19 0.58 13.19 1.74
C VAL A 19 -0.92 13.30 1.97
N VAL A 20 -1.48 14.50 1.93
CA VAL A 20 -2.93 14.74 1.96
C VAL A 20 -3.32 15.56 0.74
N ILE A 21 -4.24 15.06 -0.07
CA ILE A 21 -4.89 15.78 -1.16
C ILE A 21 -6.29 16.11 -0.67
N VAL A 22 -6.59 17.39 -0.52
CA VAL A 22 -7.89 17.87 -0.03
C VAL A 22 -8.49 18.84 -1.04
N ARG A 23 -9.81 18.70 -1.27
CA ARG A 23 -10.58 19.61 -2.11
C ARG A 23 -10.66 20.97 -1.44
N GLU A 24 -10.43 22.05 -2.18
CA GLU A 24 -10.26 23.40 -1.61
C GLU A 24 -11.50 23.90 -0.84
N ASP A 25 -12.69 23.55 -1.31
CA ASP A 25 -13.97 23.90 -0.68
C ASP A 25 -14.21 23.20 0.66
N LEU A 26 -13.34 22.27 1.08
CA LEU A 26 -13.38 21.60 2.38
C LEU A 26 -12.42 22.23 3.40
N LEU A 27 -11.68 23.27 3.01
CA LEU A 27 -10.75 23.98 3.90
C LEU A 27 -11.49 25.00 4.78
N GLY A 28 -10.99 25.19 6.01
CA GLY A 28 -11.50 26.22 6.94
C GLY A 28 -12.65 25.78 7.84
N PHE A 29 -13.02 24.50 7.81
CA PHE A 29 -14.04 23.91 8.69
C PHE A 29 -13.44 23.13 9.86
N ALA A 30 -12.20 23.43 10.25
CA ALA A 30 -11.59 22.81 11.43
C ALA A 30 -12.37 23.19 12.71
N LEU A 31 -12.51 22.24 13.64
CA LEU A 31 -13.06 22.52 14.97
C LEU A 31 -12.16 23.53 15.70
N LYS A 32 -12.73 24.30 16.64
CA LYS A 32 -11.99 25.32 17.40
C LYS A 32 -10.83 24.73 18.20
N GLU A 33 -10.98 23.49 18.63
CA GLU A 33 -10.01 22.73 19.43
C GLU A 33 -8.96 22.03 18.56
N CYS A 34 -9.09 22.08 17.22
CA CYS A 34 -8.13 21.47 16.32
C CYS A 34 -6.76 22.15 16.46
N PRO A 35 -5.69 21.41 16.81
CA PRO A 35 -4.36 21.97 16.84
C PRO A 35 -3.99 22.57 15.48
N VAL A 36 -3.39 23.77 15.47
CA VAL A 36 -3.03 24.49 14.25
C VAL A 36 -2.18 23.67 13.27
N VAL A 37 -1.32 22.78 13.79
CA VAL A 37 -0.50 21.86 12.98
C VAL A 37 -1.34 20.83 12.19
N MET A 38 -2.56 20.52 12.66
CA MET A 38 -3.50 19.61 12.01
C MET A 38 -4.55 20.33 11.16
N ASP A 39 -4.58 21.68 11.18
CA ASP A 39 -5.50 22.46 10.35
C ASP A 39 -5.02 22.51 8.89
N TYR A 40 -5.80 21.90 8.00
CA TYR A 40 -5.50 21.85 6.57
C TYR A 40 -5.48 23.23 5.93
N LYS A 41 -6.30 24.19 6.40
CA LYS A 41 -6.29 25.55 5.84
C LYS A 41 -4.96 26.23 6.12
N THR A 42 -4.49 26.14 7.37
CA THR A 42 -3.20 26.71 7.77
C THR A 42 -2.05 26.07 6.98
N GLN A 43 -2.03 24.75 6.87
CA GLN A 43 -0.97 24.05 6.15
C GLN A 43 -0.98 24.37 4.64
N ALA A 44 -2.17 24.42 4.02
CA ALA A 44 -2.34 24.81 2.62
C ALA A 44 -1.87 26.26 2.36
N ALA A 45 -2.26 27.20 3.21
CA ALA A 45 -1.89 28.62 3.08
C ALA A 45 -0.37 28.87 3.19
N ASN A 46 0.34 28.01 3.92
CA ASN A 46 1.80 28.09 4.09
C ASN A 46 2.56 27.14 3.14
N GLY A 47 1.89 26.50 2.17
CA GLY A 47 2.51 25.57 1.23
C GLY A 47 3.24 24.40 1.91
N SER A 48 2.66 23.89 3.01
CA SER A 48 3.22 22.87 3.90
C SER A 48 4.50 23.28 4.65
N LEU A 49 4.76 24.58 4.79
CA LEU A 49 5.90 25.15 5.53
C LEU A 49 5.48 25.94 6.78
N TYR A 50 4.33 25.61 7.37
CA TYR A 50 3.87 26.28 8.60
C TYR A 50 4.87 26.08 9.76
N ASN A 51 5.47 24.89 9.85
CA ASN A 51 6.54 24.55 10.78
C ASN A 51 7.66 23.79 10.03
N THR A 52 8.69 23.36 10.76
CA THR A 52 9.80 22.59 10.19
C THR A 52 9.30 21.28 9.57
N PRO A 53 9.37 21.10 8.24
CA PRO A 53 8.87 19.89 7.60
C PRO A 53 9.92 18.76 7.67
N PRO A 54 9.51 17.49 7.44
CA PRO A 54 10.43 16.36 7.36
C PRO A 54 11.18 16.37 6.01
N CYS A 55 12.12 17.31 5.84
CA CYS A 55 12.79 17.61 4.57
C CYS A 55 13.37 16.36 3.88
N TYR A 56 14.04 15.49 4.65
CA TYR A 56 14.64 14.26 4.10
C TYR A 56 13.58 13.31 3.54
N SER A 57 12.50 13.05 4.29
CA SER A 57 11.42 12.16 3.83
C SER A 57 10.69 12.73 2.61
N ILE A 58 10.51 14.06 2.55
CA ILE A 58 9.94 14.75 1.39
C ILE A 58 10.86 14.59 0.17
N TYR A 59 12.17 14.78 0.34
CA TYR A 59 13.15 14.61 -0.73
C TYR A 59 13.13 13.19 -1.31
N ILE A 60 13.20 12.17 -0.45
CA ILE A 60 13.15 10.76 -0.88
C ILE A 60 11.84 10.46 -1.61
N MET A 61 10.70 10.96 -1.11
CA MET A 61 9.42 10.81 -1.79
C MET A 61 9.44 11.47 -3.18
N GLY A 62 10.05 12.66 -3.32
CA GLY A 62 10.25 13.33 -4.60
C GLY A 62 10.99 12.45 -5.62
N LEU A 63 12.11 11.85 -5.22
CA LEU A 63 12.88 10.93 -6.07
C LEU A 63 12.06 9.70 -6.49
N VAL A 64 11.27 9.12 -5.57
CA VAL A 64 10.42 7.96 -5.89
C VAL A 64 9.30 8.34 -6.86
N LEU A 65 8.68 9.51 -6.69
CA LEU A 65 7.65 10.00 -7.61
C LEU A 65 8.21 10.28 -9.01
N GLU A 66 9.42 10.82 -9.10
CA GLU A 66 10.14 11.01 -10.35
C GLU A 66 10.44 9.66 -11.03
N TRP A 67 10.94 8.68 -10.27
CA TRP A 67 11.12 7.33 -10.78
C TRP A 67 9.81 6.72 -11.29
N ILE A 68 8.69 6.89 -10.57
CA ILE A 68 7.37 6.42 -11.01
C ILE A 68 6.98 7.08 -12.34
N LYS A 69 7.16 8.41 -12.47
CA LYS A 69 6.85 9.15 -13.70
C LYS A 69 7.68 8.63 -14.88
N ASN A 70 8.99 8.44 -14.67
CA ASN A 70 9.91 7.93 -15.69
C ASN A 70 9.60 6.48 -16.10
N ASN A 71 8.91 5.71 -15.26
CA ASN A 71 8.47 4.35 -15.54
C ASN A 71 7.00 4.25 -16.02
N GLY A 72 6.49 5.30 -16.67
CA GLY A 72 5.15 5.31 -17.27
C GLY A 72 4.02 5.74 -16.31
N GLY A 73 4.38 6.30 -15.16
CA GLY A 73 3.45 6.90 -14.22
C GLY A 73 2.48 5.91 -13.59
N ALA A 74 1.37 6.44 -13.06
CA ALA A 74 0.40 5.65 -12.31
C ALA A 74 -0.28 4.55 -13.13
N ALA A 75 -0.51 4.78 -14.43
CA ALA A 75 -1.13 3.80 -15.31
C ALA A 75 -0.24 2.55 -15.49
N ALA A 76 1.08 2.74 -15.63
CA ALA A 76 2.02 1.64 -15.68
C ALA A 76 2.09 0.89 -14.33
N MET A 77 2.11 1.61 -13.21
CA MET A 77 2.08 1.01 -11.87
C MET A 77 0.81 0.18 -11.63
N ASP A 78 -0.36 0.65 -12.09
CA ASP A 78 -1.60 -0.11 -12.00
C ASP A 78 -1.53 -1.40 -12.80
N LYS A 79 -1.09 -1.32 -14.07
CA LYS A 79 -0.89 -2.50 -14.93
C LYS A 79 0.07 -3.51 -14.31
N LEU A 80 1.20 -3.05 -13.78
CA LEU A 80 2.18 -3.91 -13.10
C LEU A 80 1.62 -4.54 -11.83
N SER A 81 0.85 -3.80 -11.02
CA SER A 81 0.20 -4.35 -9.83
C SER A 81 -0.78 -5.46 -10.18
N LEU A 82 -1.50 -5.31 -11.30
CA LEU A 82 -2.44 -6.30 -11.81
C LEU A 82 -1.72 -7.57 -12.27
N ILE A 83 -0.63 -7.43 -13.04
CA ILE A 83 0.19 -8.57 -13.48
C ILE A 83 0.73 -9.34 -12.28
N LYS A 84 1.40 -8.63 -11.35
CA LYS A 84 2.01 -9.24 -10.15
C LYS A 84 0.98 -9.95 -9.28
N SER A 85 -0.12 -9.29 -8.95
CA SER A 85 -1.14 -9.89 -8.07
C SER A 85 -1.81 -11.11 -8.70
N ARG A 86 -2.09 -11.08 -10.02
CA ARG A 86 -2.65 -12.24 -10.73
C ARG A 86 -1.75 -13.47 -10.64
N MET A 87 -0.43 -13.32 -10.77
CA MET A 87 0.50 -14.45 -10.70
C MET A 87 0.38 -15.23 -9.39
N ILE A 88 0.14 -14.53 -8.27
CA ILE A 88 -0.03 -15.15 -6.96
C ILE A 88 -1.46 -15.67 -6.78
N TYR A 89 -2.47 -14.86 -7.12
CA TYR A 89 -3.88 -15.27 -6.96
C TYR A 89 -4.26 -16.46 -7.85
N ASP A 90 -3.70 -16.57 -9.05
CA ASP A 90 -3.94 -17.71 -9.94
C ASP A 90 -3.40 -19.02 -9.34
N ILE A 91 -2.28 -18.97 -8.61
CA ILE A 91 -1.76 -20.13 -7.89
C ILE A 91 -2.69 -20.49 -6.75
N ILE A 92 -3.12 -19.49 -5.96
CA ILE A 92 -4.01 -19.70 -4.82
C ILE A 92 -5.33 -20.34 -5.29
N ASP A 93 -5.95 -19.77 -6.32
CA ASP A 93 -7.24 -20.25 -6.85
C ASP A 93 -7.13 -21.66 -7.47
N LYS A 94 -5.97 -22.04 -8.01
CA LYS A 94 -5.72 -23.37 -8.60
C LYS A 94 -5.09 -24.37 -7.62
N SER A 95 -4.90 -24.00 -6.37
CA SER A 95 -4.20 -24.82 -5.37
C SER A 95 -5.03 -25.95 -4.77
N ASN A 96 -6.29 -26.08 -5.18
CA ASN A 96 -7.26 -27.03 -4.63
C ASN A 96 -7.34 -27.00 -3.09
N GLY A 97 -7.28 -25.79 -2.52
CA GLY A 97 -7.36 -25.56 -1.08
C GLY A 97 -6.03 -25.67 -0.32
N PHE A 98 -4.91 -25.94 -0.99
CA PHE A 98 -3.61 -25.94 -0.34
C PHE A 98 -3.19 -24.52 0.10
N TYR A 99 -3.44 -23.51 -0.74
CA TYR A 99 -3.32 -22.11 -0.38
C TYR A 99 -4.71 -21.52 -0.23
N VAL A 100 -5.01 -20.94 0.93
CA VAL A 100 -6.33 -20.40 1.24
C VAL A 100 -6.23 -18.94 1.59
N LEU A 101 -7.10 -18.11 1.02
CA LEU A 101 -7.23 -16.73 1.47
C LEU A 101 -7.89 -16.73 2.85
N PRO A 102 -7.29 -16.03 3.83
CA PRO A 102 -7.87 -15.94 5.15
C PRO A 102 -9.21 -15.18 5.12
N ASP A 103 -10.00 -15.38 6.18
CA ASP A 103 -11.29 -14.72 6.36
C ASP A 103 -11.20 -13.18 6.31
N ARG A 104 -12.32 -12.50 6.02
CA ARG A 104 -12.48 -11.04 5.82
C ARG A 104 -11.79 -10.10 6.84
N LYS A 105 -11.26 -10.60 7.96
CA LYS A 105 -10.36 -9.85 8.86
C LYS A 105 -9.18 -9.17 8.15
N TRP A 106 -8.84 -9.58 6.93
CA TRP A 106 -7.75 -9.01 6.13
C TRP A 106 -8.13 -7.83 5.23
N VAL A 107 -9.43 -7.54 5.07
CA VAL A 107 -9.88 -6.36 4.32
C VAL A 107 -9.81 -5.14 5.22
N VAL A 108 -8.61 -4.70 5.60
CA VAL A 108 -8.28 -3.31 5.91
C VAL A 108 -6.76 -3.28 6.02
N LEU A 109 -6.09 -2.59 5.10
CA LEU A 109 -4.94 -1.72 5.43
C LEU A 109 -4.40 -0.95 4.22
N ASN A 110 -4.83 -1.23 2.97
CA ASN A 110 -4.25 -0.61 1.77
C ASN A 110 -5.18 -0.59 0.53
N GLU A 111 -6.45 -0.18 0.67
CA GLU A 111 -7.22 0.27 -0.51
C GLU A 111 -7.08 1.78 -0.65
N ALA A 112 -5.92 2.22 -1.15
CA ALA A 112 -5.88 3.40 -1.99
C ALA A 112 -5.92 2.86 -3.41
N TYR A 113 -7.10 2.88 -4.04
CA TYR A 113 -7.21 2.63 -5.47
C TYR A 113 -6.24 3.57 -6.19
N PRO A 114 -5.30 3.08 -7.02
CA PRO A 114 -4.39 3.94 -7.76
C PRO A 114 -5.12 4.56 -8.95
N TYR A 115 -6.17 5.34 -8.69
CA TYR A 115 -6.58 6.39 -9.61
C TYR A 115 -5.84 7.66 -9.20
N ILE A 116 -4.54 7.69 -9.48
CA ILE A 116 -3.83 8.97 -9.58
C ILE A 116 -4.33 9.58 -10.88
N TYR A 117 -5.39 10.37 -10.78
CA TYR A 117 -5.93 11.11 -11.91
C TYR A 117 -4.88 12.12 -12.40
N PRO A 118 -4.84 12.40 -13.71
CA PRO A 118 -3.89 13.35 -14.31
C PRO A 118 -4.07 14.83 -13.86
N HIS A 119 -4.84 15.11 -12.81
CA HIS A 119 -5.26 16.44 -12.40
C HIS A 119 -5.18 16.60 -10.88
N VAL A 120 -3.95 16.72 -10.34
CA VAL A 120 -3.70 17.09 -8.94
C VAL A 120 -2.76 18.29 -8.94
N ARG A 121 -3.22 19.45 -8.45
CA ARG A 121 -2.38 20.64 -8.29
C ARG A 121 -1.58 20.49 -7.00
N ILE A 122 -0.25 20.48 -7.10
CA ILE A 122 0.63 20.40 -5.93
C ILE A 122 1.07 21.81 -5.54
N LEU A 123 0.70 22.23 -4.34
CA LEU A 123 1.16 23.46 -3.70
C LEU A 123 2.08 23.08 -2.55
N THR A 124 3.29 22.66 -2.90
CA THR A 124 4.42 22.68 -1.97
C THR A 124 5.36 23.80 -2.41
N SER A 125 5.80 24.63 -1.48
CA SER A 125 6.75 25.72 -1.72
C SER A 125 8.17 25.24 -2.07
N ILE A 126 8.37 23.93 -2.25
CA ILE A 126 9.52 23.37 -2.96
C ILE A 126 9.09 23.22 -4.42
N GLY A 127 9.59 24.11 -5.28
CA GLY A 127 9.23 24.23 -6.69
C GLY A 127 9.39 22.97 -7.56
N LEU A 128 9.85 21.85 -7.00
CA LEU A 128 9.95 20.56 -7.68
C LEU A 128 8.57 20.05 -8.13
N LEU A 129 7.53 20.03 -7.30
CA LEU A 129 6.29 19.29 -7.62
C LEU A 129 5.31 19.99 -8.58
N LYS A 130 5.50 21.28 -8.89
CA LYS A 130 4.66 22.03 -9.86
C LYS A 130 4.84 21.53 -11.31
N GLU A 131 6.02 21.02 -11.64
CA GLU A 131 6.36 20.54 -12.98
C GLU A 131 5.82 19.14 -13.30
N TYR A 132 5.36 18.40 -12.26
CA TYR A 132 4.91 17.02 -12.40
C TYR A 132 3.41 16.89 -12.74
N PHE A 133 2.61 17.96 -12.68
CA PHE A 133 1.16 17.93 -12.94
C PHE A 133 0.65 19.23 -13.63
N PRO A 134 0.84 19.39 -14.96
CA PRO A 134 0.35 20.55 -15.69
C PRO A 134 -1.12 20.33 -16.12
N GLY A 135 -2.08 21.06 -15.54
CA GLY A 135 -3.49 21.06 -15.96
C GLY A 135 -4.49 21.16 -14.80
N GLY A 136 -5.36 22.17 -14.81
CA GLY A 136 -6.07 22.68 -13.63
C GLY A 136 -7.26 21.90 -13.06
N SER A 137 -7.44 21.99 -11.74
CA SER A 137 -8.64 22.41 -10.97
C SER A 137 -8.33 22.39 -9.46
N ASN A 138 -9.12 23.15 -8.68
CA ASN A 138 -9.00 23.55 -7.26
C ASN A 138 -8.75 22.43 -6.22
N SER A 139 -7.52 21.95 -6.06
CA SER A 139 -7.14 20.99 -5.01
C SER A 139 -5.72 21.27 -4.52
N ILE A 140 -5.51 21.24 -3.20
CA ILE A 140 -4.22 21.56 -2.57
C ILE A 140 -3.61 20.30 -1.97
N LEU A 141 -2.32 20.09 -2.26
CA LEU A 141 -1.50 19.12 -1.55
C LEU A 141 -1.04 19.70 -0.22
N VAL A 142 -1.39 19.02 0.86
CA VAL A 142 -0.97 19.32 2.22
C VAL A 142 -0.09 18.18 2.70
N ALA A 143 1.20 18.41 2.91
CA ALA A 143 2.07 17.44 3.56
C ALA A 143 1.92 17.62 5.09
N LEU A 144 1.40 16.60 5.76
CA LEU A 144 1.21 16.60 7.21
C LEU A 144 2.17 15.64 7.88
N VAL A 145 2.65 16.06 9.06
CA VAL A 145 3.37 15.21 10.01
C VAL A 145 2.33 14.33 10.70
N ALA A 146 2.27 13.04 10.36
CA ALA A 146 1.32 12.13 10.99
C ALA A 146 1.91 11.45 12.23
N CYS A 147 1.21 11.63 13.35
CA CYS A 147 1.28 10.79 14.54
C CYS A 147 0.55 9.45 14.28
N ARG A 148 0.98 8.37 14.97
CA ARG A 148 0.48 6.99 14.80
C ARG A 148 -1.05 6.89 14.93
N ILE A 149 -1.74 6.50 13.85
CA ILE A 149 -3.16 6.09 13.90
C ILE A 149 -3.23 4.58 14.16
N LYS A 150 -3.82 4.19 15.30
CA LYS A 150 -4.23 2.80 15.58
C LYS A 150 -5.59 2.55 14.92
N VAL A 151 -5.68 1.57 14.05
CA VAL A 151 -6.94 1.10 13.45
C VAL A 151 -7.45 -0.09 14.28
N SER A 152 -8.71 -0.02 14.72
CA SER A 152 -9.41 -1.11 15.41
C SER A 152 -10.16 -1.97 14.39
N VAL A 153 -9.97 -3.29 14.44
CA VAL A 153 -10.63 -4.27 13.56
C VAL A 153 -11.82 -4.84 14.33
N ARG A 154 -13.04 -4.75 13.77
CA ARG A 154 -14.24 -5.40 14.34
C ARG A 154 -14.31 -6.86 13.91
N ASP A 155 -14.59 -7.74 14.86
CA ASP A 155 -14.82 -9.17 14.65
C ASP A 155 -16.24 -9.44 14.15
N ASN A 156 -16.36 -10.15 13.02
CA ASN A 156 -17.19 -11.36 12.84
C ASN A 156 -17.39 -11.71 11.35
N PHE A 157 -17.51 -13.01 11.10
CA PHE A 157 -17.83 -13.72 9.84
C PHE A 157 -16.64 -14.25 9.01
N GLY A 158 -16.55 -15.58 8.99
CA GLY A 158 -15.64 -16.37 8.18
C GLY A 158 -16.16 -16.52 6.76
N CYS A 159 -15.55 -15.77 5.85
CA CYS A 159 -15.76 -15.88 4.41
C CYS A 159 -14.44 -15.45 3.76
N PRO A 160 -13.88 -16.23 2.82
CA PRO A 160 -12.69 -15.83 2.07
C PRO A 160 -12.90 -14.47 1.38
N VAL A 161 -11.83 -13.68 1.24
CA VAL A 161 -11.90 -12.38 0.55
C VAL A 161 -12.50 -12.53 -0.85
N GLU A 162 -13.63 -11.86 -1.10
CA GLU A 162 -14.32 -11.87 -2.40
C GLU A 162 -13.37 -11.44 -3.51
N LYS A 163 -13.45 -12.07 -4.70
CA LYS A 163 -12.53 -11.81 -5.82
C LYS A 163 -12.42 -10.34 -6.20
N LYS A 164 -13.53 -9.59 -6.13
CA LYS A 164 -13.58 -8.15 -6.42
C LYS A 164 -12.87 -7.27 -5.37
N ASN A 165 -12.71 -7.75 -4.14
CA ASN A 165 -12.12 -7.02 -3.02
C ASN A 165 -10.69 -7.50 -2.70
N ARG A 166 -10.07 -8.26 -3.61
CA ARG A 166 -8.71 -8.76 -3.45
C ARG A 166 -7.71 -7.63 -3.70
N SER A 167 -6.87 -7.35 -2.70
CA SER A 167 -5.84 -6.32 -2.82
C SER A 167 -4.79 -6.72 -3.85
N ARG A 168 -4.46 -5.81 -4.75
CA ARG A 168 -3.32 -5.97 -5.69
C ARG A 168 -1.96 -5.75 -5.01
N MET A 169 -1.95 -5.17 -3.81
CA MET A 169 -0.75 -4.73 -3.12
C MET A 169 -0.35 -5.64 -1.97
N ASN A 170 -1.31 -6.30 -1.30
CA ASN A 170 -1.03 -7.16 -0.16
C ASN A 170 -1.85 -8.43 -0.29
N VAL A 171 -1.18 -9.54 -0.56
CA VAL A 171 -1.81 -10.84 -0.77
C VAL A 171 -1.53 -11.72 0.43
N PRO A 172 -2.44 -11.77 1.43
CA PRO A 172 -2.34 -12.69 2.52
C PRO A 172 -2.90 -14.07 2.15
N PHE A 173 -2.27 -15.12 2.65
CA PHE A 173 -2.74 -16.49 2.48
C PHE A 173 -2.28 -17.38 3.65
N ARG A 174 -3.07 -18.41 3.94
CA ARG A 174 -2.76 -19.52 4.84
C ARG A 174 -2.39 -20.76 4.02
N ILE A 175 -1.70 -21.71 4.64
CA ILE A 175 -1.35 -23.01 4.01
C ILE A 175 -2.14 -24.13 4.69
N GLY A 176 -2.64 -25.09 3.90
CA GLY A 176 -3.30 -26.33 4.36
C GLY A 176 -4.78 -26.18 4.71
N SER A 177 -5.17 -25.13 5.43
CA SER A 177 -6.58 -24.85 5.74
C SER A 177 -6.83 -23.36 5.96
N ILE A 178 -8.09 -22.96 6.15
CA ILE A 178 -8.46 -21.58 6.48
C ILE A 178 -7.93 -21.11 7.85
N LYS A 179 -7.73 -22.06 8.78
CA LYS A 179 -7.07 -21.80 10.07
C LYS A 179 -5.54 -21.79 9.97
N GLY A 180 -5.02 -22.31 8.85
CA GLY A 180 -3.61 -22.51 8.58
C GLY A 180 -3.02 -23.71 9.31
N ASP A 181 -1.98 -24.29 8.72
CA ASP A 181 -1.08 -25.26 9.34
C ASP A 181 0.22 -24.53 9.71
N GLU A 182 0.41 -24.27 11.01
CA GLU A 182 1.56 -23.52 11.50
C GLU A 182 2.90 -24.20 11.19
N ALA A 183 2.94 -25.54 11.13
CA ALA A 183 4.16 -26.28 10.83
C ALA A 183 4.54 -26.14 9.35
N LEU A 184 3.55 -26.21 8.44
CA LEU A 184 3.78 -25.95 7.01
C LEU A 184 4.12 -24.49 6.74
N GLU A 185 3.45 -23.55 7.42
CA GLU A 185 3.73 -22.12 7.28
C GLU A 185 5.14 -21.77 7.77
N LYS A 186 5.59 -22.38 8.87
CA LYS A 186 6.98 -22.24 9.34
C LYS A 186 7.98 -22.76 8.31
N LYS A 187 7.77 -23.98 7.79
CA LYS A 187 8.62 -24.57 6.73
C LYS A 187 8.64 -23.72 5.46
N PHE A 188 7.51 -23.15 5.08
CA PHE A 188 7.42 -22.24 3.93
C PHE A 188 8.29 -21.00 4.13
N LEU A 189 8.20 -20.38 5.31
CA LEU A 189 8.96 -19.18 5.63
C LEU A 189 10.47 -19.45 5.73
N GLU A 190 10.88 -20.58 6.31
CA GLU A 190 12.29 -20.98 6.40
C GLU A 190 12.90 -21.17 5.00
N LYS A 191 12.24 -21.95 4.13
CA LYS A 191 12.67 -22.14 2.73
C LYS A 191 12.63 -20.83 1.93
N ALA A 192 11.66 -19.96 2.19
CA ALA A 192 11.61 -18.66 1.53
C ALA A 192 12.82 -17.79 1.88
N VAL A 193 13.25 -17.81 3.15
CA VAL A 193 14.47 -17.09 3.59
C VAL A 193 15.72 -17.65 2.91
N GLU A 194 15.84 -18.97 2.75
CA GLU A 194 16.95 -19.61 2.00
C GLU A 194 16.99 -19.15 0.53
N LEU A 195 15.84 -18.86 -0.07
CA LEU A 195 15.71 -18.30 -1.42
C LEU A 195 15.81 -16.77 -1.48
N ASN A 196 16.27 -16.12 -0.40
CA ASN A 196 16.36 -14.67 -0.23
C ASN A 196 15.02 -13.92 -0.35
N MET A 197 13.90 -14.59 -0.10
CA MET A 197 12.57 -13.99 -0.05
C MET A 197 12.22 -13.60 1.38
N ILE A 198 12.56 -12.36 1.75
CA ILE A 198 12.38 -11.86 3.12
C ILE A 198 11.00 -11.23 3.35
N SER A 199 10.64 -11.06 4.62
CA SER A 199 9.44 -10.32 5.06
C SER A 199 8.08 -10.87 4.59
N LEU A 200 8.01 -12.17 4.31
CA LEU A 200 6.76 -12.86 3.94
C LEU A 200 5.87 -13.25 5.12
N LYS A 201 6.36 -13.16 6.36
CA LYS A 201 5.59 -13.52 7.56
C LYS A 201 4.33 -12.66 7.69
N GLY A 202 3.18 -13.31 7.87
CA GLY A 202 1.89 -12.67 8.08
C GLY A 202 1.81 -11.88 9.39
N HIS A 203 0.74 -11.12 9.56
CA HIS A 203 0.55 -10.32 10.77
C HIS A 203 0.23 -11.20 11.98
N ARG A 204 0.76 -10.84 13.15
CA ARG A 204 0.66 -11.63 14.40
C ARG A 204 -0.77 -12.01 14.81
N SER A 205 -1.77 -11.20 14.47
CA SER A 205 -3.17 -11.46 14.84
C SER A 205 -3.86 -12.52 13.99
N VAL A 206 -3.25 -12.89 12.87
CA VAL A 206 -3.90 -13.66 11.79
C VAL A 206 -3.02 -14.77 11.23
N GLY A 207 -1.73 -14.82 11.60
CA GLY A 207 -0.79 -15.86 11.17
C GLY A 207 -0.54 -15.86 9.66
N GLY A 208 -0.02 -16.97 9.15
CA GLY A 208 0.16 -17.21 7.72
C GLY A 208 1.26 -16.40 7.07
N ILE A 209 1.06 -16.19 5.77
CA ILE A 209 1.98 -15.54 4.86
C ILE A 209 1.31 -14.28 4.29
N ARG A 210 2.10 -13.23 4.06
CA ARG A 210 1.66 -12.02 3.39
C ARG A 210 2.71 -11.58 2.37
N ALA A 211 2.38 -11.70 1.08
CA ALA A 211 3.18 -11.15 0.00
C ALA A 211 2.77 -9.68 -0.24
N SER A 212 3.70 -8.74 -0.01
CA SER A 212 3.48 -7.31 -0.29
C SER A 212 4.08 -6.98 -1.65
N LEU A 213 3.25 -6.56 -2.61
CA LEU A 213 3.57 -6.41 -4.03
C LEU A 213 3.64 -4.92 -4.45
N TYR A 214 4.22 -4.08 -3.59
CA TYR A 214 4.36 -2.63 -3.80
C TYR A 214 5.06 -2.28 -5.11
N ASN A 215 5.00 -1.01 -5.52
CA ASN A 215 5.49 -0.56 -6.83
C ASN A 215 6.94 -0.96 -7.12
N ALA A 216 7.82 -0.88 -6.11
CA ALA A 216 9.23 -1.24 -6.24
C ALA A 216 9.50 -2.76 -6.36
N VAL A 217 8.53 -3.63 -6.05
CA VAL A 217 8.67 -5.08 -6.23
C VAL A 217 8.55 -5.40 -7.72
N THR A 218 9.55 -6.06 -8.29
CA THR A 218 9.58 -6.36 -9.73
C THR A 218 8.69 -7.54 -10.09
N VAL A 219 8.34 -7.67 -11.37
CA VAL A 219 7.61 -8.86 -11.86
C VAL A 219 8.45 -10.13 -11.70
N GLU A 220 9.78 -10.03 -11.84
CA GLU A 220 10.72 -11.13 -11.69
C GLU A 220 10.75 -11.67 -10.26
N ASP A 221 10.72 -10.78 -9.25
CA ASP A 221 10.67 -11.19 -7.85
C ASP A 221 9.38 -11.96 -7.54
N VAL A 222 8.25 -11.49 -8.10
CA VAL A 222 6.97 -12.18 -7.98
C VAL A 222 6.97 -13.50 -8.73
N GLN A 223 7.67 -13.59 -9.87
CA GLN A 223 7.84 -14.84 -10.61
C GLN A 223 8.63 -15.87 -9.80
N LYS A 224 9.70 -15.46 -9.10
CA LYS A 224 10.46 -16.34 -8.20
C LYS A 224 9.57 -16.87 -7.08
N LEU A 225 8.79 -16.00 -6.44
CA LEU A 225 7.83 -16.40 -5.40
C LEU A 225 6.77 -17.36 -5.96
N ALA A 226 6.21 -17.07 -7.13
CA ALA A 226 5.21 -17.90 -7.80
C ALA A 226 5.76 -19.30 -8.12
N THR A 227 6.99 -19.39 -8.62
CA THR A 227 7.67 -20.68 -8.86
C THR A 227 7.87 -21.43 -7.55
N PHE A 228 8.36 -20.77 -6.51
CA PHE A 228 8.53 -21.36 -5.19
C PHE A 228 7.21 -21.90 -4.61
N MET A 229 6.11 -21.14 -4.72
CA MET A 229 4.79 -21.59 -4.26
C MET A 229 4.33 -22.86 -4.99
N ARG A 230 4.52 -22.95 -6.31
CA ARG A 230 4.15 -24.17 -7.06
C ARG A 230 4.97 -25.38 -6.62
N SER A 231 6.28 -25.22 -6.51
CA SER A 231 7.17 -26.30 -6.05
C SER A 231 6.88 -26.71 -4.61
N PHE A 232 6.61 -25.75 -3.72
CA PHE A 232 6.26 -26.04 -2.33
C PHE A 232 4.97 -26.83 -2.22
N MET A 233 3.94 -26.43 -2.97
CA MET A 233 2.68 -27.18 -3.04
C MET A 233 2.90 -28.61 -3.54
N GLN A 234 3.64 -28.81 -4.64
CA GLN A 234 3.93 -30.15 -5.17
C GLN A 234 4.65 -31.07 -4.17
N MET A 235 5.56 -30.53 -3.34
CA MET A 235 6.27 -31.31 -2.33
C MET A 235 5.41 -31.70 -1.12
N HIS A 236 4.29 -31.02 -0.88
CA HIS A 236 3.52 -31.12 0.36
C HIS A 236 2.03 -31.43 0.15
N GLN A 237 1.59 -31.58 -1.10
CA GLN A 237 0.26 -32.02 -1.48
C GLN A 237 0.31 -33.53 -1.70
N SER A 238 0.17 -34.30 -0.62
CA SER A 238 0.02 -35.76 -0.61
C SER A 238 -1.44 -36.13 -0.37
#